data_AF-L8ISP0-F1
#
_entry.id   AF-L8ISP0-F1
#
_cell.length_a   1.000
_cell.length_b   1.000
_cell.length_c   1.000
_cell.angle_alpha   90.00
_cell.angle_beta   90.00
_cell.angle_gamma   90.00
#
_symmetry.space_group_name_H-M   'P 1'
#
loop_
_entity.id
_entity.type
_entity.pdbx_description
1 polymer ?
#
loop_
_entity_poly.entity_id
_entity_poly.type
_entity_poly.pdbx_seq_one_letter_code
_entity_poly.pdbx_strand_id
1 'polypeptide(L)' 'SEIFPRDLNLKDKFIKHFTGPVTFSAECSKHFHRLYHNTRDCSTPAYYKRCARLLKRLAVSPLCSQT' A
#
# COMPACT_ATOMS: atom_id res chain seq x y z
N SER A 1 2.77 -21.45 -15.18
CA SER A 1 2.91 -20.80 -13.87
C SER A 1 1.57 -20.21 -13.46
N GLU A 2 0.80 -20.94 -12.65
CA GLU A 2 -0.48 -20.45 -12.15
C GLU A 2 -0.21 -19.45 -11.01
N ILE A 3 -0.35 -18.17 -11.32
CA ILE A 3 -0.39 -17.11 -10.31
C ILE A 3 -1.77 -17.21 -9.69
N PHE A 4 -1.88 -17.78 -8.49
CA PHE A 4 -3.13 -17.85 -7.74
C PHE A 4 -3.76 -16.44 -7.65
N PRO A 5 -4.95 -16.19 -8.21
CA PRO A 5 -5.63 -14.89 -8.09
C PRO A 5 -6.17 -14.63 -6.68
N ARG A 6 -5.93 -15.53 -5.72
CA ARG A 6 -6.73 -15.65 -4.50
C ARG A 6 -6.37 -14.66 -3.39
N ASP A 7 -5.22 -13.97 -3.45
CA ASP A 7 -4.77 -13.10 -2.35
C ASP A 7 -4.68 -11.60 -2.68
N LEU A 8 -4.56 -11.22 -3.96
CA LEU A 8 -4.45 -9.80 -4.33
C LEU A 8 -5.72 -9.02 -3.95
N ASN A 9 -6.90 -9.64 -4.15
CA ASN A 9 -8.17 -9.03 -3.77
C ASN A 9 -8.31 -8.88 -2.25
N LEU A 10 -7.73 -9.79 -1.46
CA LEU A 10 -7.73 -9.70 0.00
C LEU A 10 -6.78 -8.60 0.47
N LYS A 11 -5.56 -8.56 -0.10
CA LYS A 11 -4.59 -7.49 0.15
C LYS A 11 -5.19 -6.12 -0.14
N ASP A 12 -5.72 -5.90 -1.35
CA ASP A 12 -6.28 -4.62 -1.77
C ASP A 12 -7.40 -4.18 -0.83
N LYS A 13 -8.34 -5.08 -0.51
CA LYS A 13 -9.46 -4.77 0.40
C LYS A 13 -8.98 -4.46 1.80
N PHE A 14 -8.08 -5.26 2.36
CA PHE A 14 -7.56 -5.08 3.71
C PHE A 14 -6.80 -3.76 3.81
N ILE A 15 -5.84 -3.53 2.92
CA ILE A 15 -5.00 -2.34 2.93
C ILE A 15 -5.87 -1.09 2.76
N LYS A 16 -6.79 -1.05 1.78
CA LYS A 16 -7.70 0.08 1.57
C LYS A 16 -8.59 0.35 2.78
N HIS A 17 -9.08 -0.69 3.46
CA HIS A 17 -9.88 -0.53 4.68
C HIS A 17 -9.09 0.16 5.80
N PHE A 18 -7.83 -0.23 6.02
CA PHE A 18 -6.99 0.34 7.08
C PHE A 18 -6.38 1.70 6.73
N THR A 19 -6.12 1.99 5.45
CA THR A 19 -5.62 3.31 5.03
C THR A 19 -6.75 4.34 4.97
N GLY A 20 -7.98 3.88 4.73
CA GLY A 20 -9.08 4.75 4.30
C GLY A 20 -8.78 5.39 2.94
N PRO A 21 -9.52 6.44 2.56
CA PRO A 21 -9.17 7.26 1.41
C PRO A 21 -7.78 7.85 1.62
N VAL A 22 -6.86 7.53 0.71
CA VAL A 22 -5.54 8.12 0.64
C VAL A 22 -5.29 8.55 -0.79
N THR A 23 -4.94 9.82 -0.96
CA THR A 23 -4.43 10.35 -2.21
C THR A 23 -2.93 10.49 -2.08
N PHE A 24 -2.23 10.29 -3.19
CA PHE A 24 -0.79 10.42 -3.24
C PHE A 24 -0.46 11.45 -4.31
N SER A 25 0.51 12.32 -4.06
CA SER A 25 1.08 13.17 -5.11
C SER A 25 1.62 12.30 -6.25
N ALA A 26 1.75 12.88 -7.44
CA ALA A 26 2.33 12.17 -8.59
C ALA A 26 3.75 11.68 -8.28
N GLU A 27 4.53 12.49 -7.56
CA GLU A 27 5.89 12.16 -7.13
C GLU A 27 5.90 10.90 -6.24
N CYS A 28 5.01 10.82 -5.26
CA CYS A 28 5.00 9.69 -4.35
C CYS A 28 4.28 8.45 -4.91
N SER A 29 3.36 8.60 -5.86
CA SER A 29 2.56 7.49 -6.43
C SER A 29 3.44 6.35 -6.94
N LYS A 30 4.56 6.67 -7.61
CA LYS A 30 5.54 5.65 -8.07
C LYS A 30 6.21 4.92 -6.90
N HIS A 31 6.56 5.65 -5.84
CA HIS A 31 7.16 5.08 -4.64
C HIS A 31 6.18 4.15 -3.91
N PHE A 32 4.93 4.58 -3.78
CA PHE A 32 3.85 3.77 -3.21
C PHE A 32 3.59 2.49 -3.97
N HIS A 33 3.52 2.57 -5.30
CA HIS A 33 3.36 1.39 -6.15
C HIS A 33 4.50 0.39 -5.90
N ARG A 34 5.75 0.87 -5.86
CA ARG A 34 6.91 0.00 -5.58
C ARG A 34 6.81 -0.63 -4.19
N LEU A 35 6.50 0.14 -3.15
CA LEU A 35 6.34 -0.39 -1.79
C LEU A 35 5.24 -1.47 -1.74
N TYR A 36 4.09 -1.17 -2.33
CA TYR A 36 2.90 -2.01 -2.29
C TYR A 36 3.06 -3.37 -2.97
N HIS A 37 3.89 -3.43 -4.02
CA HIS A 37 4.10 -4.65 -4.80
C HIS A 37 5.40 -5.39 -4.44
N ASN A 38 6.45 -4.68 -4.00
CA ASN A 38 7.80 -5.26 -3.93
C ASN A 38 8.33 -5.43 -2.51
N THR A 39 7.62 -4.97 -1.47
CA THR A 39 8.07 -5.15 -0.08
C THR A 39 7.40 -6.33 0.60
N ARG A 40 8.14 -7.00 1.50
CA ARG A 40 7.63 -8.13 2.28
C ARG A 40 6.41 -7.75 3.12
N ASP A 41 6.41 -6.54 3.68
CA ASP A 41 5.30 -6.03 4.48
C ASP A 41 3.99 -5.99 3.68
N CYS A 42 4.08 -5.74 2.38
CA CYS A 42 2.94 -5.66 1.47
C CYS A 42 2.72 -6.92 0.62
N SER A 43 3.57 -7.96 0.72
CA SER A 43 3.39 -9.22 -0.02
C SER A 43 2.95 -10.39 0.87
N THR A 44 3.26 -10.35 2.17
CA THR A 44 2.91 -11.43 3.12
C THR A 44 1.67 -11.05 3.95
N PRO A 45 0.58 -11.84 3.95
CA PRO A 45 -0.66 -11.50 4.66
C PRO A 45 -0.49 -11.14 6.15
N ALA A 46 0.40 -11.84 6.85
CA ALA A 46 0.72 -11.58 8.26
C ALA A 46 1.23 -10.14 8.53
N TYR A 47 1.72 -9.44 7.50
CA TYR A 47 2.31 -8.11 7.61
C TYR A 47 1.47 -6.99 6.99
N TYR A 48 0.29 -7.28 6.42
CA TYR A 48 -0.55 -6.26 5.76
C TYR A 48 -0.89 -5.08 6.68
N LYS A 49 -1.11 -5.31 7.97
CA LYS A 49 -1.34 -4.21 8.93
C LYS A 49 -0.13 -3.26 9.04
N ARG A 50 1.09 -3.77 8.90
CA ARG A 50 2.31 -2.95 8.87
C ARG A 50 2.41 -2.17 7.56
N CYS A 51 2.12 -2.82 6.42
CA CYS A 51 2.03 -2.14 5.13
C CYS A 51 1.02 -0.98 5.15
N ALA A 52 -0.22 -1.22 5.61
CA ALA A 52 -1.24 -0.17 5.67
C ALA A 52 -0.80 1.04 6.52
N ARG A 53 -0.16 0.80 7.68
CA ARG A 53 0.39 1.86 8.53
C ARG A 53 1.49 2.65 7.84
N LEU A 54 2.37 1.98 7.12
CA LEU A 54 3.44 2.62 6.35
C LEU A 54 2.85 3.51 5.26
N LEU A 55 1.94 2.96 4.45
CA LEU A 55 1.29 3.69 3.36
C LEU A 55 0.53 4.92 3.88
N LYS A 56 -0.22 4.79 4.98
CA LYS A 56 -0.94 5.92 5.58
C LYS A 56 -0.01 7.02 6.08
N ARG A 57 1.10 6.66 6.75
CA ARG A 57 2.09 7.64 7.25
C ARG A 57 2.76 8.39 6.10
N LEU A 58 3.13 7.67 5.06
CA LEU A 58 3.71 8.27 3.88
C LEU A 58 2.68 9.17 3.17
N ALA A 59 1.40 8.80 3.11
CA ALA A 59 0.35 9.62 2.49
C ALA A 59 0.22 11.01 3.13
N VAL A 60 0.38 11.08 4.45
CA VAL A 60 0.27 12.32 5.24
C VAL A 60 1.63 12.97 5.49
N SER A 61 2.72 12.44 4.91
CA SER A 61 4.04 13.04 5.01
C SER A 61 4.06 14.36 4.24
N PRO A 62 4.71 15.43 4.75
CA PRO A 62 4.82 16.70 4.03
C PRO A 62 5.34 16.57 2.59
N LEU A 63 6.20 15.58 2.33
CA LEU A 63 6.73 15.28 0.99
C LEU A 63 5.67 14.76 0.01
N CYS A 64 4.61 14.12 0.52
CA CYS A 64 3.60 13.44 -0.29
C CYS A 64 2.20 14.03 -0.16
N SER A 65 1.96 14.86 0.86
CA SER A 65 0.74 15.65 1.04
C SER A 65 0.80 17.00 0.32
N GLN A 66 1.95 17.37 -0.24
CA GLN A 66 2.06 18.48 -1.18
C GLN A 66 1.43 18.04 -2.51
N THR A 67 0.18 18.42 -2.71
CA THR A 67 -0.58 18.33 -3.97
C THR A 67 -0.69 19.69 -4.61
#